data_AF-A0A534MH41-F1
#
_entry.id   AF-A0A534MH41-F1
#
_cell.length_a   1.000
_cell.length_b   1.000
_cell.length_c   1.000
_cell.angle_alpha   90.00
_cell.angle_beta   90.00
_cell.angle_gamma   90.00
#
_symmetry.space_group_name_H-M   'P 1'
#
loop_
_entity.id
_entity.type
_entity.pdbx_description
1 polymer ?
#
loop_
_entity_poly.entity_id
_entity_poly.type
_entity_poly.pdbx_seq_one_letter_code
_entity_poly.pdbx_strand_id
1 'polypeptide(L)'
;MRALRIAMAMCVAAALLSLTLATVAAHDDGDHRGGHQDTIWLAIMRGKFETPPRDTPARGFALFSMDGGSVDYLILVSKISNVFAAHIHCGAPGVAGPVGVTLFMGTPGSGPVRGVLVRSSFTGPDAGNACGWTSLADVVDNVTSGNAYVNVHTNDGMAPPNSGPGDFPGGEIRGQLRVVGQDDE
;
A
#
# COMPACT_ATOMS: atom_id res chain seq x y z
N MET A 1 -13.48 -5.88 -23.03
CA MET A 1 -13.87 -4.73 -22.17
C MET A 1 -13.14 -4.66 -20.82
N ARG A 2 -12.07 -5.46 -20.58
CA ARG A 2 -11.25 -5.39 -19.35
C ARG A 2 -10.08 -4.39 -19.43
N ALA A 3 -9.71 -3.95 -20.63
CA ALA A 3 -8.59 -3.01 -20.84
C ALA A 3 -8.97 -1.52 -20.67
N LEU A 4 -10.28 -1.19 -20.57
CA LEU A 4 -10.76 0.19 -20.60
C LEU A 4 -10.96 0.82 -19.21
N ARG A 5 -11.00 0.02 -18.14
CA ARG A 5 -11.16 0.53 -16.76
C ARG A 5 -9.85 1.01 -16.12
N ILE A 6 -8.70 0.62 -16.67
CA ILE A 6 -7.37 1.02 -16.17
C ILE A 6 -7.05 2.49 -16.49
N ALA A 7 -7.73 3.11 -17.46
CA ALA A 7 -7.40 4.47 -17.92
C ALA A 7 -8.00 5.60 -17.06
N MET A 8 -9.01 5.34 -16.22
CA MET A 8 -9.75 6.44 -15.57
C MET A 8 -9.29 6.74 -14.12
N ALA A 9 -8.58 5.83 -13.46
CA ALA A 9 -8.13 6.02 -12.07
C ALA A 9 -6.67 6.52 -11.92
N MET A 10 -5.92 6.75 -13.01
CA MET A 10 -4.51 7.19 -12.94
C MET A 10 -4.28 8.70 -13.21
N CYS A 11 -5.33 9.54 -13.23
CA CYS A 11 -5.21 10.93 -13.71
C CYS A 11 -5.56 12.07 -12.72
N VAL A 12 -5.70 11.84 -11.41
CA VAL A 12 -6.00 12.97 -10.49
C VAL A 12 -4.80 13.33 -9.63
N ALA A 13 -3.94 14.17 -10.18
CA ALA A 13 -3.05 15.03 -9.41
C ALA A 13 -2.78 16.33 -10.18
N ALA A 14 -3.74 17.28 -10.15
CA ALA A 14 -3.46 18.72 -10.18
C ALA A 14 -4.75 19.56 -10.11
N ALA A 15 -4.73 20.52 -9.16
CA ALA A 15 -5.46 21.80 -9.13
C ALA A 15 -6.99 21.77 -8.90
N LEU A 16 -7.63 22.72 -8.20
CA LEU A 16 -7.22 23.86 -7.37
C LEU A 16 -8.49 24.31 -6.60
N LEU A 17 -8.23 24.96 -5.47
CA LEU A 17 -9.12 25.73 -4.59
C LEU A 17 -10.13 26.66 -5.31
N SER A 18 -11.42 26.56 -4.97
CA SER A 18 -12.32 27.73 -4.86
C SER A 18 -13.59 27.39 -4.07
N LEU A 19 -13.89 28.28 -3.13
CA LEU A 19 -14.98 28.24 -2.15
C LEU A 19 -16.24 28.88 -2.76
N THR A 20 -17.35 28.16 -2.82
CA THR A 20 -18.70 28.77 -2.86
C THR A 20 -19.67 27.96 -2.01
N LEU A 21 -20.28 28.65 -1.05
CA LEU A 21 -21.31 28.13 -0.15
C LEU A 21 -22.65 28.15 -0.90
N ALA A 22 -23.28 26.98 -1.08
CA ALA A 22 -24.67 26.88 -1.49
C ALA A 22 -25.33 25.74 -0.70
N THR A 23 -26.10 26.11 0.31
CA THR A 23 -26.98 25.19 1.05
C THR A 23 -28.17 24.82 0.17
N VAL A 24 -28.24 23.58 -0.28
CA VAL A 24 -29.48 22.96 -0.77
C VAL A 24 -29.79 21.79 0.15
N ALA A 25 -30.78 22.00 1.03
CA ALA A 25 -31.47 20.90 1.68
C ALA A 25 -32.46 20.30 0.68
N ALA A 26 -32.30 19.03 0.34
CA ALA A 26 -33.33 18.25 -0.32
C ALA A 26 -33.27 16.79 0.16
N HIS A 27 -34.29 16.48 0.96
CA HIS A 27 -35.06 15.25 1.13
C HIS A 27 -34.45 13.90 0.71
N ASP A 28 -34.48 13.00 1.70
CA ASP A 28 -34.28 11.55 1.65
C ASP A 28 -35.20 10.87 0.62
N ASP A 29 -34.61 10.08 -0.27
CA ASP A 29 -35.27 8.97 -0.96
C ASP A 29 -34.24 7.85 -1.12
N GLY A 30 -34.42 6.79 -0.32
CA GLY A 30 -33.59 5.61 -0.32
C GLY A 30 -33.51 4.97 -1.70
N ASP A 31 -32.32 5.04 -2.30
CA ASP A 31 -31.92 4.18 -3.40
C ASP A 31 -30.67 3.41 -2.96
N HIS A 32 -30.89 2.24 -2.35
CA HIS A 32 -29.86 1.22 -2.18
C HIS A 32 -29.52 0.60 -3.54
N ARG A 33 -28.98 1.41 -4.46
CA ARG A 33 -28.10 0.89 -5.50
C ARG A 33 -26.83 0.47 -4.78
N GLY A 34 -26.65 -0.84 -4.63
CA GLY A 34 -25.36 -1.44 -4.29
C GLY A 34 -24.33 -1.10 -5.36
N GLY A 35 -23.85 0.13 -5.36
CA GLY A 35 -22.68 0.54 -6.10
C GLY A 35 -21.51 -0.16 -5.46
N HIS A 36 -20.86 -1.04 -6.21
CA HIS A 36 -19.49 -1.41 -5.93
C HIS A 36 -18.68 -0.11 -5.93
N GLN A 37 -18.56 0.52 -4.76
CA GLN A 37 -17.59 1.57 -4.56
C GLN A 37 -16.25 0.86 -4.62
N ASP A 38 -15.55 1.01 -5.74
CA ASP A 38 -14.17 0.54 -5.90
C ASP A 38 -13.38 1.13 -4.72
N THR A 39 -13.08 0.28 -3.74
CA THR A 39 -12.39 0.74 -2.53
C THR A 39 -10.93 0.91 -2.89
N ILE A 40 -10.45 2.15 -2.79
CA ILE A 40 -9.06 2.48 -3.06
C ILE A 40 -8.30 2.54 -1.74
N TRP A 41 -7.16 1.84 -1.67
CA TRP A 41 -6.21 2.02 -0.58
C TRP A 41 -4.92 2.64 -1.09
N LEU A 42 -4.32 3.49 -0.27
CA LEU A 42 -3.00 4.06 -0.55
C LEU A 42 -2.04 3.90 0.64
N ALA A 43 -0.75 3.81 0.33
CA ALA A 43 0.33 3.96 1.30
C ALA A 43 1.45 4.82 0.71
N ILE A 44 1.85 5.86 1.44
CA ILE A 44 3.06 6.65 1.14
C ILE A 44 4.18 6.13 2.02
N MET A 45 5.22 5.55 1.41
CA MET A 45 6.27 4.84 2.12
C MET A 45 7.54 5.70 2.23
N ARG A 46 8.12 5.77 3.44
CA ARG A 46 9.37 6.49 3.72
C ARG A 46 10.17 5.78 4.82
N GLY A 47 11.49 5.91 4.81
CA GLY A 47 12.35 5.32 5.84
C GLY A 47 12.07 5.87 7.24
N LYS A 48 11.65 7.13 7.36
CA LYS A 48 11.26 7.71 8.66
C LYS A 48 10.03 7.08 9.32
N PHE A 49 9.26 6.28 8.59
CA PHE A 49 8.09 5.58 9.11
C PHE A 49 8.40 4.13 9.52
N GLU A 50 9.62 3.67 9.30
CA GLU A 50 10.11 2.39 9.83
C GLU A 50 10.17 2.41 11.37
N THR A 51 10.23 1.21 11.96
CA THR A 51 10.38 1.03 13.41
C THR A 51 11.54 0.08 13.68
N PRO A 52 12.74 0.58 14.02
CA PRO A 52 13.12 2.00 14.16
C PRO A 52 13.23 2.73 12.80
N PRO A 53 13.18 4.08 12.77
CA PRO A 53 13.35 4.86 11.55
C PRO A 53 14.68 4.58 10.82
N ARG A 54 14.63 4.58 9.48
CA ARG A 54 15.82 4.44 8.62
C ARG A 54 16.22 5.77 8.00
N ASP A 55 17.52 6.08 8.08
CA ASP A 55 18.11 7.18 7.33
C ASP A 55 18.39 6.73 5.90
N THR A 56 17.46 7.05 5.00
CA THR A 56 17.52 6.70 3.59
C THR A 56 16.77 7.73 2.74
N PRO A 57 17.24 8.03 1.51
CA PRO A 57 16.48 8.82 0.55
C PRO A 57 15.35 8.03 -0.12
N ALA A 58 15.26 6.72 0.13
CA ALA A 58 14.26 5.84 -0.45
C ALA A 58 12.84 6.30 -0.11
N ARG A 59 11.96 6.15 -1.09
CA ARG A 59 10.53 6.46 -0.97
C ARG A 59 9.74 5.62 -1.94
N GLY A 60 8.49 5.40 -1.58
CA GLY A 60 7.58 4.65 -2.42
C GLY A 60 6.13 5.07 -2.25
N PHE A 61 5.31 4.57 -3.15
CA PHE A 61 3.86 4.77 -3.17
C PHE A 61 3.22 3.46 -3.59
N ALA A 62 2.23 3.00 -2.84
CA ALA A 62 1.44 1.83 -3.19
C ALA A 62 -0.01 2.25 -3.34
N LEU A 63 -0.64 1.80 -4.43
CA LEU A 63 -2.05 1.99 -4.73
C LEU A 63 -2.69 0.62 -4.89
N PHE A 64 -3.83 0.44 -4.24
CA PHE A 64 -4.64 -0.78 -4.30
C PHE A 64 -6.06 -0.41 -4.71
N SER A 65 -6.66 -1.25 -5.54
CA SER A 65 -8.05 -1.13 -5.98
C SER A 65 -8.74 -2.46 -5.78
N MET A 66 -9.80 -2.47 -5.00
CA MET A 66 -10.60 -3.66 -4.79
C MET A 66 -11.67 -3.80 -5.88
N ASP A 67 -11.75 -4.97 -6.51
CA ASP A 67 -12.79 -5.34 -7.47
C ASP A 67 -13.27 -6.77 -7.21
N GLY A 68 -14.53 -6.93 -6.79
CA GLY A 68 -15.23 -8.23 -6.82
C GLY A 68 -14.55 -9.41 -6.13
N GLY A 69 -13.79 -9.17 -5.05
CA GLY A 69 -13.07 -10.21 -4.30
C GLY A 69 -11.59 -10.38 -4.67
N SER A 70 -11.05 -9.48 -5.49
CA SER A 70 -9.61 -9.35 -5.75
C SER A 70 -9.15 -7.93 -5.43
N VAL A 71 -7.88 -7.77 -5.13
CA VAL A 71 -7.22 -6.48 -4.96
C VAL A 71 -6.12 -6.36 -6.01
N ASP A 72 -6.33 -5.50 -7.00
CA ASP A 72 -5.28 -5.09 -7.94
C ASP A 72 -4.39 -4.04 -7.29
N TYR A 73 -3.09 -4.09 -7.54
CA TYR A 73 -2.16 -3.13 -6.95
C TYR A 73 -0.99 -2.73 -7.86
N LEU A 74 -0.45 -1.57 -7.55
CA LEU A 74 0.75 -1.00 -8.15
C LEU A 74 1.65 -0.44 -7.04
N ILE A 75 2.92 -0.84 -7.04
CA ILE A 75 3.94 -0.25 -6.17
C ILE A 75 4.96 0.50 -7.02
N LEU A 76 5.18 1.77 -6.69
CA LEU A 76 6.20 2.64 -7.25
C LEU A 76 7.28 2.90 -6.19
N VAL A 77 8.54 2.89 -6.61
CA VAL A 77 9.69 3.20 -5.73
C VAL A 77 10.68 4.15 -6.40
N SER A 78 11.46 4.88 -5.59
CA SER A 78 12.50 5.78 -6.10
C SER A 78 13.63 6.01 -5.09
N LYS A 79 14.85 6.19 -5.61
CA LYS A 79 16.11 6.27 -4.84
C LYS A 79 16.25 5.10 -3.86
N ILE A 80 15.99 3.90 -4.33
CA ILE A 80 16.13 2.64 -3.59
C ILE A 80 16.93 1.66 -4.45
N SER A 81 17.62 0.72 -3.82
CA SER A 81 18.37 -0.34 -4.49
C SER A 81 18.18 -1.67 -3.77
N ASN A 82 18.47 -2.75 -4.48
CA ASN A 82 18.50 -4.12 -3.96
C ASN A 82 17.20 -4.55 -3.28
N VAL A 83 16.07 -4.11 -3.84
CA VAL A 83 14.75 -4.52 -3.35
C VAL A 83 14.61 -6.03 -3.58
N PHE A 84 14.29 -6.77 -2.52
CA PHE A 84 14.10 -8.21 -2.59
C PHE A 84 12.73 -8.67 -2.06
N ALA A 85 11.99 -7.80 -1.34
CA ALA A 85 10.64 -8.13 -0.92
C ALA A 85 9.76 -6.88 -0.72
N ALA A 86 8.45 -7.03 -0.89
CA ALA A 86 7.46 -6.08 -0.43
C ALA A 86 6.24 -6.82 0.12
N HIS A 87 5.67 -6.33 1.22
CA HIS A 87 4.60 -7.03 1.94
C HIS A 87 3.53 -6.06 2.45
N ILE A 88 2.35 -6.61 2.73
CA ILE A 88 1.42 -6.03 3.71
C ILE A 88 1.66 -6.73 5.05
N HIS A 89 1.82 -5.93 6.10
CA HIS A 89 1.95 -6.38 7.47
C HIS A 89 0.74 -5.96 8.30
N CYS A 90 0.42 -6.74 9.34
CA CYS A 90 -0.51 -6.32 10.38
C CYS A 90 0.25 -5.55 11.46
N GLY A 91 -0.13 -4.31 11.71
CA GLY A 91 0.41 -3.49 12.79
C GLY A 91 -0.12 -2.07 12.75
N ALA A 92 -0.43 -1.55 13.92
CA ALA A 92 -0.79 -0.15 14.12
C ALA A 92 0.39 0.79 13.74
N PRO A 93 0.13 2.10 13.56
CA PRO A 93 1.18 3.07 13.28
C PRO A 93 2.32 3.00 14.31
N GLY A 94 3.56 2.86 13.82
CA GLY A 94 4.75 2.78 14.66
C GLY A 94 4.98 1.44 15.38
N VAL A 95 4.12 0.44 15.17
CA VAL A 95 4.29 -0.91 15.73
C VAL A 95 4.70 -1.85 14.60
N ALA A 96 5.87 -2.48 14.71
CA ALA A 96 6.29 -3.52 13.77
C ALA A 96 5.45 -4.79 14.01
N GLY A 97 4.99 -5.41 12.94
CA GLY A 97 4.24 -6.67 13.04
C GLY A 97 4.54 -7.65 11.93
N PRO A 98 3.96 -8.85 11.98
CA PRO A 98 4.27 -9.93 11.05
C PRO A 98 3.76 -9.64 9.63
N VAL A 99 4.22 -10.45 8.68
CA VAL A 99 3.76 -10.43 7.28
C VAL A 99 2.39 -11.11 7.19
N GLY A 100 1.46 -10.47 6.47
CA GLY A 100 0.14 -10.99 6.14
C GLY A 100 -0.06 -11.30 4.66
N VAL A 101 0.53 -10.49 3.77
CA VAL A 101 0.43 -10.64 2.30
C VAL A 101 1.78 -10.39 1.66
N THR A 102 2.20 -11.29 0.76
CA THR A 102 3.37 -11.08 -0.08
C THR A 102 3.01 -10.36 -1.38
N LEU A 103 3.60 -9.18 -1.60
CA LEU A 103 3.32 -8.33 -2.76
C LEU A 103 4.43 -8.39 -3.82
N PHE A 104 5.65 -8.67 -3.42
CA PHE A 104 6.80 -8.78 -4.31
C PHE A 104 7.87 -9.66 -3.67
N MET A 105 8.52 -10.49 -4.49
CA MET A 105 9.74 -11.20 -4.14
C MET A 105 10.75 -11.01 -5.28
N GLY A 106 12.00 -10.77 -4.91
CA GLY A 106 13.12 -10.57 -5.81
C GLY A 106 14.42 -11.12 -5.23
N THR A 107 15.51 -10.93 -5.96
CA THR A 107 16.84 -11.39 -5.54
C THR A 107 17.60 -10.27 -4.83
N PRO A 108 18.29 -10.53 -3.70
CA PRO A 108 19.25 -9.59 -3.11
C PRO A 108 20.30 -9.13 -4.12
N GLY A 109 20.86 -7.93 -3.91
CA GLY A 109 21.86 -7.35 -4.81
C GLY A 109 21.35 -7.01 -6.21
N SER A 110 20.04 -6.85 -6.38
CA SER A 110 19.39 -6.54 -7.68
C SER A 110 19.71 -5.14 -8.23
N GLY A 111 20.45 -4.31 -7.49
CA GLY A 111 20.85 -2.98 -7.92
C GLY A 111 19.74 -1.94 -7.83
N PRO A 112 19.92 -0.75 -8.43
CA PRO A 112 18.98 0.36 -8.30
C PRO A 112 17.62 0.10 -8.94
N VAL A 113 16.53 0.53 -8.28
CA VAL A 113 15.15 0.49 -8.81
C VAL A 113 14.55 1.89 -8.82
N ARG A 114 13.90 2.25 -9.94
CA ARG A 114 13.16 3.50 -10.09
C ARG A 114 11.91 3.31 -10.95
N GLY A 115 10.76 3.72 -10.44
CA GLY A 115 9.48 3.60 -11.13
C GLY A 115 8.68 2.42 -10.59
N VAL A 116 8.06 1.65 -11.48
CA VAL A 116 7.24 0.50 -11.12
C VAL A 116 8.12 -0.62 -10.55
N LEU A 117 7.86 -0.99 -9.29
CA LEU A 117 8.43 -2.20 -8.68
C LEU A 117 7.61 -3.43 -9.10
N VAL A 118 6.29 -3.36 -8.94
CA VAL A 118 5.38 -4.46 -9.23
C VAL A 118 3.98 -3.95 -9.57
N ARG A 119 3.32 -4.64 -10.49
CA ARG A 119 1.89 -4.53 -10.75
C ARG A 119 1.32 -5.95 -10.77
N SER A 120 0.39 -6.26 -9.88
CA SER A 120 -0.19 -7.60 -9.75
C SER A 120 -1.52 -7.52 -9.01
N SER A 121 -2.05 -8.66 -8.58
CA SER A 121 -3.24 -8.77 -7.74
C SER A 121 -3.12 -9.89 -6.71
N PHE A 122 -3.95 -9.83 -5.67
CA PHE A 122 -4.14 -10.92 -4.70
C PHE A 122 -5.62 -11.05 -4.32
N THR A 123 -6.02 -12.25 -3.90
CA THR A 123 -7.41 -12.56 -3.50
C THR A 123 -7.55 -12.94 -2.03
N GLY A 124 -6.44 -12.91 -1.28
CA GLY A 124 -6.40 -13.22 0.14
C GLY A 124 -4.97 -13.13 0.70
N PRO A 125 -4.82 -13.33 2.02
CA PRO A 125 -3.51 -13.35 2.68
C PRO A 125 -2.71 -14.61 2.34
N ASP A 126 -1.43 -14.58 2.70
CA ASP A 126 -0.56 -15.75 2.53
C ASP A 126 -1.05 -16.90 3.42
N ALA A 127 -1.04 -18.13 2.90
CA ALA A 127 -1.44 -19.29 3.68
C ALA A 127 -0.50 -19.47 4.90
N GLY A 128 -1.08 -19.54 6.11
CA GLY A 128 -0.31 -19.67 7.35
C GLY A 128 0.46 -18.42 7.75
N ASN A 129 0.07 -17.24 7.24
CA ASN A 129 0.65 -15.97 7.67
C ASN A 129 0.57 -15.77 9.19
N ALA A 130 1.52 -15.01 9.73
CA ALA A 130 1.62 -14.77 11.17
C ALA A 130 0.72 -13.64 11.68
N CYS A 131 -0.08 -13.00 10.81
CA CYS A 131 -1.13 -12.06 11.21
C CYS A 131 -2.41 -12.74 11.68
N GLY A 132 -2.54 -14.06 11.45
CA GLY A 132 -3.78 -14.79 11.71
C GLY A 132 -4.90 -14.46 10.74
N TRP A 133 -4.60 -13.76 9.64
CA TRP A 133 -5.58 -13.46 8.60
C TRP A 133 -5.90 -14.73 7.82
N THR A 134 -7.18 -15.00 7.58
CA THR A 134 -7.65 -16.21 6.89
C THR A 134 -8.38 -15.92 5.59
N SER A 135 -8.80 -14.68 5.40
CA SER A 135 -9.62 -14.26 4.28
C SER A 135 -9.21 -12.87 3.80
N LEU A 136 -9.65 -12.49 2.60
CA LEU A 136 -9.51 -11.12 2.13
C LEU A 136 -10.18 -10.13 3.08
N ALA A 137 -11.33 -10.50 3.66
CA ALA A 137 -12.06 -9.65 4.61
C ALA A 137 -11.19 -9.28 5.81
N ASP A 138 -10.39 -10.20 6.34
CA ASP A 138 -9.47 -9.90 7.46
C ASP A 138 -8.43 -8.84 7.07
N VAL A 139 -7.95 -8.86 5.83
CA VAL A 139 -7.05 -7.83 5.29
C VAL A 139 -7.78 -6.49 5.20
N VAL A 140 -9.01 -6.48 4.66
CA VAL A 140 -9.84 -5.27 4.57
C VAL A 140 -10.04 -4.65 5.94
N ASP A 141 -10.48 -5.45 6.92
CA ASP A 141 -10.80 -4.99 8.27
C ASP A 141 -9.57 -4.38 8.98
N ASN A 142 -8.38 -4.94 8.73
CA ASN A 142 -7.15 -4.36 9.27
C ASN A 142 -6.70 -3.11 8.53
N VAL A 143 -6.97 -2.98 7.22
CA VAL A 143 -6.73 -1.73 6.50
C VAL A 143 -7.68 -0.63 6.97
N THR A 144 -8.97 -0.92 7.06
CA THR A 144 -10.01 0.05 7.50
C THR A 144 -9.81 0.46 8.95
N SER A 145 -9.36 -0.45 9.82
CA SER A 145 -9.04 -0.15 11.23
C SER A 145 -7.68 0.55 11.41
N GLY A 146 -6.95 0.86 10.33
CA GLY A 146 -5.63 1.49 10.40
C GLY A 146 -4.55 0.58 10.99
N ASN A 147 -4.76 -0.73 10.99
CA ASN A 147 -3.87 -1.77 11.55
C ASN A 147 -3.11 -2.55 10.47
N ALA A 148 -2.97 -2.01 9.25
CA ALA A 148 -2.14 -2.60 8.20
C ALA A 148 -1.23 -1.59 7.50
N TYR A 149 -0.03 -2.01 7.12
CA TYR A 149 0.94 -1.18 6.43
C TYR A 149 1.66 -1.92 5.31
N VAL A 150 2.13 -1.17 4.31
CA VAL A 150 3.03 -1.69 3.27
C VAL A 150 4.47 -1.44 3.70
N ASN A 151 5.31 -2.44 3.49
CA ASN A 151 6.76 -2.37 3.69
C ASN A 151 7.51 -2.81 2.42
N VAL A 152 8.65 -2.19 2.15
CA VAL A 152 9.60 -2.64 1.12
C VAL A 152 10.96 -2.89 1.77
N HIS A 153 11.49 -4.08 1.53
CA HIS A 153 12.72 -4.60 2.10
C HIS A 153 13.85 -4.61 1.07
N THR A 154 15.06 -4.30 1.54
CA THR A 154 16.27 -4.28 0.71
C THR A 154 17.37 -5.15 1.32
N ASN A 155 18.23 -5.70 0.47
CA ASN A 155 19.35 -6.54 0.90
C ASN A 155 20.39 -6.53 -0.23
N ASP A 156 21.60 -6.03 0.03
CA ASP A 156 22.67 -5.94 -0.96
C ASP A 156 23.37 -7.28 -1.24
N GLY A 157 23.02 -8.34 -0.50
CA GLY A 157 23.58 -9.68 -0.61
C GLY A 157 24.86 -9.88 0.20
N MET A 158 25.31 -8.88 0.97
CA MET A 158 26.54 -8.91 1.74
C MET A 158 26.25 -8.87 3.24
N ALA A 159 27.09 -9.53 4.04
CA ALA A 159 27.00 -9.50 5.50
C ALA A 159 28.05 -8.52 6.09
N PRO A 160 27.77 -7.86 7.23
CA PRO A 160 26.51 -7.89 7.99
C PRO A 160 25.42 -6.98 7.37
N PRO A 161 24.13 -7.29 7.61
CA PRO A 161 23.03 -6.46 7.11
C PRO A 161 22.93 -5.13 7.86
N ASN A 162 22.11 -4.21 7.35
CA ASN A 162 21.93 -2.86 7.89
C ASN A 162 23.16 -1.97 7.69
N SER A 163 23.89 -2.16 6.59
CA SER A 163 25.07 -1.38 6.24
C SER A 163 24.73 0.02 5.67
N GLY A 164 23.50 0.24 5.23
CA GLY A 164 23.02 1.54 4.73
C GLY A 164 21.86 1.41 3.74
N PRO A 165 21.49 2.51 3.05
CA PRO A 165 20.47 2.49 1.98
C PRO A 165 20.72 1.37 0.96
N GLY A 166 19.70 0.56 0.71
CA GLY A 166 19.80 -0.64 -0.13
C GLY A 166 20.18 -1.92 0.61
N ASP A 167 20.33 -1.89 1.94
CA ASP A 167 20.59 -3.07 2.77
C ASP A 167 19.86 -2.97 4.12
N PHE A 168 18.53 -3.04 4.10
CA PHE A 168 17.70 -3.16 5.30
C PHE A 168 16.73 -4.35 5.19
N PRO A 169 17.17 -5.57 5.54
CA PRO A 169 16.33 -6.76 5.37
C PRO A 169 15.05 -6.75 6.20
N GLY A 170 15.04 -6.04 7.33
CA GLY A 170 13.84 -5.83 8.16
C GLY A 170 12.86 -4.80 7.62
N GLY A 171 13.23 -4.03 6.60
CA GLY A 171 12.43 -2.95 6.02
C GLY A 171 13.25 -1.67 5.82
N GLU A 172 13.21 -1.12 4.60
CA GLU A 172 13.83 0.18 4.27
C GLU A 172 12.81 1.31 4.25
N ILE A 173 11.60 1.05 3.73
CA ILE A 173 10.52 2.03 3.67
C ILE A 173 9.17 1.41 4.04
N ARG A 174 8.45 2.12 4.91
CA ARG A 174 7.13 1.74 5.42
C ARG A 174 6.10 2.83 5.19
N GLY A 175 4.83 2.47 5.02
CA GLY A 175 3.70 3.40 5.06
C GLY A 175 2.40 2.70 5.47
N GLN A 176 1.66 3.31 6.40
CA GLN A 176 0.34 2.82 6.79
C GLN A 176 -0.63 2.86 5.60
N LEU A 177 -1.44 1.81 5.44
CA LEU A 177 -2.52 1.79 4.47
C LEU A 177 -3.67 2.66 4.98
N ARG A 178 -4.31 3.39 4.07
CA ARG A 178 -5.51 4.18 4.32
C ARG A 178 -6.50 3.99 3.19
N VAL A 179 -7.78 3.95 3.52
CA VAL A 179 -8.88 4.02 2.56
C VAL A 179 -9.00 5.44 2.04
N VAL A 180 -9.21 5.59 0.73
CA VAL A 180 -9.43 6.89 0.08
C VAL A 180 -10.93 7.07 -0.15
N GLY A 181 -11.48 8.22 0.24
CA GLY A 181 -12.90 8.54 0.02
C GLY A 181 -13.86 8.05 1.10
N GLN A 182 -13.34 7.59 2.24
CA GLN A 182 -14.09 7.69 3.49
C GLN A 182 -13.75 9.06 4.06
N ASP A 183 -14.71 9.98 3.99
CA ASP A 183 -14.60 11.26 4.69
C ASP A 183 -14.43 10.95 6.17
N ASP A 184 -13.36 11.48 6.78
CA ASP A 184 -13.18 11.48 8.22
C ASP A 184 -14.32 12.34 8.82
N GLU A 185 -15.44 11.71 9.19
CA GLU A 185 -16.44 12.33 10.09
C GLU A 185 -15.90 12.45 11.52
#